data_AF-R1GEI3-F1
#
_entry.id   AF-R1GEI3-F1
#
_cell.length_a   1.000
_cell.length_b   1.000
_cell.length_c   1.000
_cell.angle_alpha   90.00
_cell.angle_beta   90.00
_cell.angle_gamma   90.00
#
_symmetry.space_group_name_H-M   'P 1'
#
loop_
_entity.id
_entity.type
_entity.pdbx_description
1 polymer ?
#
loop_
_entity_poly.entity_id
_entity_poly.type
_entity_poly.pdbx_seq_one_letter_code
_entity_poly.pdbx_strand_id
1 'polypeptide(L)'
;MNSLQLALRVLKVDRRTRTSAILTAVGVAVATGLVLLLATLPFATQNREQRALWQGENFYSHGSDGPVNLLFSSSKDYFDGKQIVRVDIAVAPGATPGSIQLPPGVPQLPGPGETVVSPALGRLLQASPAERLGDRFGKPVGALGEAGLRFPEQLVALTGHTPDAMPQRADKVAGFPSGKASADALLTLLSWVGIIVLLVPSLVLVASSARLTAARRERRLAAIRLAGAT
;
A
#
# COMPACT_ATOMS: atom_id res chain seq x y z
N MET A 1 35.11 32.77 -18.15
CA MET A 1 34.98 31.37 -18.60
C MET A 1 34.41 30.53 -17.48
N ASN A 2 33.29 29.84 -17.71
CA ASN A 2 32.51 29.19 -16.65
C ASN A 2 33.19 27.89 -16.19
N SER A 3 33.38 27.70 -14.88
CA SER A 3 34.09 26.54 -14.30
C SER A 3 33.46 25.20 -14.70
N LEU A 4 32.15 25.17 -14.90
CA LEU A 4 31.40 24.02 -15.45
C LEU A 4 31.82 23.64 -16.87
N GLN A 5 32.13 24.60 -17.74
CA GLN A 5 32.53 24.33 -19.12
C GLN A 5 33.96 23.77 -19.20
N LEU A 6 34.85 24.23 -18.33
CA LEU A 6 36.21 23.69 -18.19
C LEU A 6 36.18 22.26 -17.63
N ALA A 7 35.35 22.00 -16.61
CA ALA A 7 35.15 20.65 -16.07
C ALA A 7 34.61 19.69 -17.15
N LEU A 8 33.62 20.11 -17.95
CA LEU A 8 33.06 19.33 -19.06
C LEU A 8 34.08 19.07 -20.18
N ARG A 9 34.96 20.02 -20.50
CA ARG A 9 36.03 19.85 -21.49
C ARG A 9 37.08 18.85 -21.02
N VAL A 10 37.53 18.94 -19.77
CA VAL A 10 38.52 18.01 -19.19
C VAL A 10 37.94 16.59 -19.09
N LEU A 11 36.65 16.45 -18.79
CA LEU A 11 35.96 15.16 -18.78
C LEU A 11 35.87 14.49 -20.17
N LYS A 12 35.91 15.27 -21.26
CA LYS A 12 35.85 14.75 -22.63
C LYS A 12 37.17 14.16 -23.13
N VAL A 13 38.31 14.61 -22.61
CA VAL A 13 39.65 14.25 -23.13
C VAL A 13 40.17 12.94 -22.55
N ASP A 14 39.79 12.56 -21.34
CA ASP A 14 40.36 11.40 -20.63
C ASP A 14 39.30 10.31 -20.38
N ARG A 15 39.35 9.25 -21.21
CA ARG A 15 38.36 8.16 -21.26
C ARG A 15 38.21 7.46 -19.90
N ARG A 16 39.31 7.32 -19.15
CA ARG A 16 39.37 6.63 -17.84
C ARG A 16 38.75 7.46 -16.72
N THR A 17 38.93 8.79 -16.78
CA THR A 17 38.32 9.75 -15.86
C THR A 17 36.81 9.85 -16.12
N ARG A 18 36.40 9.84 -17.39
CA ARG A 18 34.99 9.82 -17.80
C ARG A 18 34.25 8.56 -17.36
N THR A 19 34.81 7.37 -17.56
CA THR A 19 34.19 6.11 -17.10
C THR A 19 34.02 6.06 -15.59
N SER A 20 35.02 6.54 -14.84
CA SER A 20 34.95 6.60 -13.37
C SER A 20 33.84 7.52 -12.90
N ALA A 21 33.73 8.72 -13.47
CA ALA A 21 32.69 9.69 -13.12
C ALA A 21 31.28 9.19 -13.47
N ILE A 22 31.14 8.50 -14.62
CA ILE A 22 29.86 7.90 -15.03
C ILE A 22 29.46 6.80 -14.05
N LEU A 23 30.36 5.88 -13.69
CA LEU A 23 30.04 4.80 -12.75
C LEU A 23 29.62 5.31 -11.37
N THR A 24 30.28 6.35 -10.88
CA THR A 24 29.92 6.97 -9.59
C THR A 24 28.59 7.69 -9.64
N ALA A 25 28.32 8.41 -10.75
CA ALA A 25 27.04 9.07 -10.95
C ALA A 25 25.90 8.05 -11.06
N VAL A 26 26.10 6.94 -11.78
CA VAL A 26 25.14 5.84 -11.88
C VAL A 26 24.90 5.19 -10.53
N GLY A 27 25.96 4.90 -9.75
CA GLY A 27 25.81 4.32 -8.42
C GLY A 27 24.99 5.19 -7.47
N VAL A 28 25.26 6.51 -7.45
CA VAL A 28 24.47 7.46 -6.66
C VAL A 28 23.03 7.55 -7.17
N ALA A 29 22.82 7.62 -8.49
CA ALA A 29 21.49 7.68 -9.08
C ALA A 29 20.65 6.44 -8.74
N VAL A 30 21.24 5.24 -8.80
CA VAL A 30 20.57 3.98 -8.44
C VAL A 30 20.24 3.93 -6.95
N ALA A 31 21.18 4.31 -6.08
CA ALA A 31 20.95 4.34 -4.63
C ALA A 31 19.84 5.32 -4.26
N THR A 32 19.90 6.56 -4.74
CA THR A 32 18.87 7.58 -4.52
C THR A 32 17.54 7.14 -5.11
N GLY A 33 17.53 6.56 -6.31
CA GLY A 33 16.34 6.03 -6.95
C GLY A 33 15.66 4.93 -6.13
N LEU A 34 16.43 4.00 -5.58
CA LEU A 34 15.91 2.94 -4.71
C LEU A 34 15.36 3.50 -3.38
N VAL A 35 16.04 4.47 -2.77
CA VAL A 35 15.55 5.11 -1.54
C VAL A 35 14.24 5.86 -1.79
N LEU A 36 14.15 6.63 -2.88
CA LEU A 36 12.92 7.32 -3.26
C LEU A 36 11.79 6.33 -3.58
N LEU A 37 12.10 5.25 -4.30
CA LEU A 37 11.15 4.18 -4.57
C LEU A 37 10.59 3.64 -3.25
N LEU A 38 11.46 3.18 -2.35
CA LEU A 38 11.06 2.63 -1.05
C LEU A 38 10.25 3.65 -0.23
N ALA A 39 10.69 4.91 -0.17
CA ALA A 39 9.99 5.96 0.58
C ALA A 39 8.56 6.23 0.06
N THR A 40 8.30 6.02 -1.24
CA THR A 40 6.97 6.24 -1.82
C THR A 40 6.03 5.03 -1.70
N LEU A 41 6.56 3.80 -1.53
CA LEU A 41 5.76 2.57 -1.49
C LEU A 41 4.60 2.60 -0.47
N PRO A 42 4.78 3.05 0.78
CA PRO A 42 3.70 3.04 1.78
C PRO A 42 2.53 3.95 1.41
N PHE A 43 2.81 5.03 0.66
CA PHE A 43 1.81 6.02 0.26
C PHE A 43 1.08 5.62 -1.02
N ALA A 44 1.70 4.78 -1.86
CA ALA A 44 1.12 4.34 -3.12
C ALA A 44 -0.20 3.54 -2.94
N THR A 45 -0.39 2.90 -1.78
CA THR A 45 -1.59 2.13 -1.47
C THR A 45 -2.66 2.93 -0.73
N GLN A 46 -2.32 4.10 -0.19
CA GLN A 46 -3.19 4.84 0.74
C GLN A 46 -4.56 5.21 0.14
N ASN A 47 -4.61 5.63 -1.12
CA ASN A 47 -5.87 5.93 -1.80
C ASN A 47 -6.76 4.69 -2.00
N ARG A 48 -6.14 3.52 -2.17
CA ARG A 48 -6.86 2.26 -2.31
C ARG A 48 -7.41 1.82 -0.96
N GLU A 49 -6.61 1.94 0.09
CA GLU A 49 -7.05 1.70 1.46
C GLU A 49 -8.18 2.64 1.87
N GLN A 50 -8.12 3.92 1.47
CA GLN A 50 -9.16 4.91 1.76
C GLN A 50 -10.56 4.47 1.26
N ARG A 51 -10.63 3.88 0.07
CA ARG A 51 -11.88 3.33 -0.48
C ARG A 51 -12.34 2.05 0.22
N ALA A 52 -11.38 1.27 0.74
CA ALA A 52 -11.64 -0.01 1.39
C ALA A 52 -11.77 0.08 2.91
N LEU A 53 -11.70 1.28 3.51
CA LEU A 53 -11.74 1.45 4.97
C LEU A 53 -12.94 0.79 5.63
N TRP A 54 -14.10 0.92 5.01
CA TRP A 54 -15.35 0.34 5.49
C TRP A 54 -15.30 -1.20 5.61
N GLN A 55 -14.36 -1.86 4.92
CA GLN A 55 -14.18 -3.31 4.96
C GLN A 55 -13.49 -3.77 6.24
N GLY A 56 -12.88 -2.86 7.02
CA GLY A 56 -12.40 -3.12 8.37
C GLY A 56 -11.30 -4.18 8.51
N GLU A 57 -10.49 -4.41 7.48
CA GLU A 57 -9.44 -5.45 7.46
C GLU A 57 -8.39 -5.29 8.60
N ASN A 58 -8.28 -4.10 9.18
CA ASN A 58 -7.45 -3.79 10.35
C ASN A 58 -8.24 -3.07 11.46
N PHE A 59 -9.57 -3.22 11.47
CA PHE A 59 -10.41 -2.55 12.45
C PHE A 59 -10.32 -3.28 13.77
N TYR A 60 -9.79 -2.60 14.79
CA TYR A 60 -9.96 -2.98 16.18
C TYR A 60 -10.88 -1.95 16.81
N SER A 61 -12.10 -2.36 17.19
CA SER A 61 -12.98 -1.49 17.95
C SER A 61 -12.39 -1.27 19.34
N HIS A 62 -11.78 -0.11 19.57
CA HIS A 62 -11.57 0.38 20.92
C HIS A 62 -12.95 0.89 21.33
N GLY A 63 -13.70 0.08 22.09
CA GLY A 63 -15.14 0.20 22.32
C GLY A 63 -15.67 1.63 22.20
N SER A 64 -16.63 1.85 21.29
CA SER A 64 -17.16 3.18 21.05
C SER A 64 -18.06 3.63 22.20
N ASP A 65 -17.79 4.79 22.80
CA ASP A 65 -18.67 5.47 23.77
C ASP A 65 -19.97 6.01 23.14
N GLY A 66 -20.16 5.85 21.83
CA GLY A 66 -21.34 6.29 21.08
C GLY A 66 -22.47 5.25 21.03
N PRO A 67 -23.65 5.63 20.52
CA PRO A 67 -24.77 4.71 20.34
C PRO A 67 -24.39 3.58 19.37
N VAL A 68 -24.62 2.35 19.79
CA VAL A 68 -24.36 1.15 18.98
C VAL A 68 -25.51 0.98 17.99
N ASN A 69 -25.23 1.22 16.70
CA ASN A 69 -26.24 1.08 15.65
C ASN A 69 -26.03 -0.16 14.78
N LEU A 70 -24.80 -0.70 14.76
CA LEU A 70 -24.42 -1.77 13.88
C LEU A 70 -23.47 -2.74 14.61
N LEU A 71 -23.70 -4.03 14.40
CA LEU A 71 -22.74 -5.09 14.69
C LEU A 71 -21.91 -5.31 13.43
N PHE A 72 -20.60 -5.35 13.58
CA PHE A 72 -19.65 -5.40 12.47
C PHE A 72 -18.66 -6.55 12.66
N SER A 73 -18.38 -7.31 11.61
CA SER A 73 -17.27 -8.26 11.61
C SER A 73 -16.64 -8.31 10.23
N SER A 74 -15.31 -8.35 10.18
CA SER A 74 -14.56 -8.52 8.95
C SER A 74 -13.76 -9.82 9.01
N SER A 75 -13.91 -10.64 7.98
CA SER A 75 -13.23 -11.92 7.87
C SER A 75 -12.67 -12.14 6.47
N LYS A 76 -11.67 -13.02 6.38
CA LYS A 76 -11.07 -13.44 5.12
C LYS A 76 -11.52 -14.85 4.82
N ASP A 77 -12.00 -15.03 3.62
CA ASP A 77 -12.37 -16.32 3.06
C ASP A 77 -11.50 -16.61 1.84
N TYR A 78 -11.43 -17.87 1.43
CA TYR A 78 -10.64 -18.31 0.29
C TYR A 78 -11.44 -19.27 -0.58
N PHE A 79 -11.33 -19.06 -1.88
CA PHE A 79 -11.86 -19.97 -2.88
C PHE A 79 -10.89 -20.09 -4.04
N ASP A 80 -10.45 -21.32 -4.33
CA ASP A 80 -9.52 -21.61 -5.44
C ASP A 80 -8.25 -20.72 -5.41
N GLY A 81 -7.67 -20.57 -4.21
CA GLY A 81 -6.49 -19.72 -3.98
C GLY A 81 -6.75 -18.21 -4.04
N LYS A 82 -7.98 -17.77 -4.30
CA LYS A 82 -8.35 -16.35 -4.33
C LYS A 82 -8.93 -15.93 -2.97
N GLN A 83 -8.37 -14.87 -2.39
CA GLN A 83 -8.89 -14.28 -1.16
C GLN A 83 -10.18 -13.51 -1.45
N ILE A 84 -11.20 -13.75 -0.63
CA ILE A 84 -12.47 -13.04 -0.61
C ILE A 84 -12.56 -12.31 0.72
N VAL A 85 -12.79 -11.00 0.70
CA VAL A 85 -13.05 -10.22 1.92
C VAL A 85 -14.54 -10.31 2.21
N ARG A 86 -14.89 -10.72 3.43
CA ARG A 86 -16.29 -10.84 3.86
C ARG A 86 -16.53 -9.88 5.01
N VAL A 87 -17.46 -8.96 4.80
CA VAL A 87 -17.91 -7.99 5.79
C VAL A 87 -19.30 -8.41 6.23
N ASP A 88 -19.41 -8.91 7.43
CA ASP A 88 -20.68 -9.30 8.05
C ASP A 88 -21.21 -8.15 8.88
N ILE A 89 -22.49 -7.82 8.69
CA ILE A 89 -23.16 -6.76 9.44
C ILE A 89 -24.50 -7.23 9.98
N ALA A 90 -24.92 -6.65 11.10
CA ALA A 90 -26.30 -6.72 11.55
C ALA A 90 -26.69 -5.38 12.16
N VAL A 91 -27.92 -4.94 11.93
CA VAL A 91 -28.45 -3.74 12.60
C VAL A 91 -28.61 -4.06 14.08
N ALA A 92 -28.06 -3.22 14.96
CA ALA A 92 -28.12 -3.46 16.39
C ALA A 92 -29.57 -3.41 16.90
N PRO A 93 -29.92 -4.18 17.96
CA PRO A 93 -31.25 -4.12 18.55
C PRO A 93 -31.63 -2.68 18.94
N GLY A 94 -32.78 -2.19 18.44
CA GLY A 94 -33.27 -0.83 18.70
C GLY A 94 -32.73 0.26 17.76
N ALA A 95 -31.83 -0.08 16.83
CA ALA A 95 -31.37 0.83 15.80
C ALA A 95 -32.21 0.72 14.51
N THR A 96 -32.27 1.81 13.75
CA THR A 96 -33.01 1.86 12.48
C THR A 96 -32.03 1.77 11.31
N PRO A 97 -32.25 0.92 10.29
CA PRO A 97 -31.35 0.81 9.14
C PRO A 97 -31.07 2.16 8.44
N GLY A 98 -32.07 3.04 8.38
CA GLY A 98 -31.99 4.34 7.71
C GLY A 98 -31.10 5.38 8.41
N SER A 99 -30.70 5.17 9.67
CA SER A 99 -29.75 6.06 10.36
C SER A 99 -28.28 5.69 10.11
N ILE A 100 -28.01 4.58 9.42
CA ILE A 100 -26.66 4.10 9.14
C ILE A 100 -26.19 4.72 7.83
N GLN A 101 -25.15 5.54 7.89
CA GLN A 101 -24.53 6.10 6.70
C GLN A 101 -23.78 5.01 5.92
N LEU A 102 -24.18 4.81 4.66
CA LEU A 102 -23.55 3.83 3.77
C LEU A 102 -22.20 4.32 3.26
N PRO A 103 -21.18 3.43 3.15
CA PRO A 103 -19.92 3.76 2.50
C PRO A 103 -20.13 4.12 1.02
N PRO A 104 -19.28 4.99 0.44
CA PRO A 104 -19.32 5.28 -0.99
C PRO A 104 -19.25 4.00 -1.83
N GLY A 105 -20.15 3.86 -2.80
CA GLY A 105 -20.22 2.68 -3.67
C GLY A 105 -20.99 1.48 -3.08
N VAL A 106 -21.51 1.57 -1.86
CA VAL A 106 -22.46 0.59 -1.33
C VAL A 106 -23.89 1.06 -1.66
N PRO A 107 -24.64 0.36 -2.53
CA PRO A 107 -25.94 0.83 -3.00
C PRO A 107 -27.03 0.76 -1.93
N GLN A 108 -26.97 -0.25 -1.06
CA GLN A 108 -27.96 -0.49 -0.01
C GLN A 108 -27.37 -1.30 1.13
N LEU A 109 -27.99 -1.23 2.30
CA LEU A 109 -27.67 -2.10 3.42
C LEU A 109 -28.38 -3.45 3.22
N PRO A 110 -27.65 -4.58 3.08
CA PRO A 110 -28.29 -5.88 2.91
C PRO A 110 -29.07 -6.30 4.16
N GLY A 111 -30.25 -6.90 3.97
CA GLY A 111 -31.01 -7.55 5.03
C GLY A 111 -30.42 -8.91 5.45
N PRO A 112 -31.00 -9.58 6.46
CA PRO A 112 -30.54 -10.90 6.89
C PRO A 112 -30.58 -11.94 5.75
N GLY A 113 -29.45 -12.59 5.50
CA GLY A 113 -29.31 -13.58 4.42
C GLY A 113 -29.16 -12.97 3.02
N GLU A 114 -29.16 -11.65 2.92
CA GLU A 114 -28.87 -10.92 1.69
C GLU A 114 -27.41 -10.46 1.66
N THR A 115 -26.87 -10.31 0.45
CA THR A 115 -25.49 -9.88 0.26
C THR A 115 -25.37 -8.91 -0.91
N VAL A 116 -24.53 -7.90 -0.72
CA VAL A 116 -24.04 -7.03 -1.79
C VAL A 116 -22.62 -7.49 -2.14
N VAL A 117 -22.40 -7.89 -3.39
CA VAL A 117 -21.14 -8.48 -3.84
C VAL A 117 -20.40 -7.55 -4.78
N SER A 118 -19.07 -7.69 -4.88
CA SER A 118 -18.34 -7.01 -5.95
C SER A 118 -18.70 -7.57 -7.34
N PRO A 119 -18.56 -6.79 -8.43
CA PRO A 119 -18.81 -7.30 -9.78
C PRO A 119 -17.95 -8.51 -10.15
N ALA A 120 -16.70 -8.56 -9.67
CA ALA A 120 -15.81 -9.70 -9.86
C ALA A 120 -16.28 -10.93 -9.07
N LEU A 121 -16.74 -10.76 -7.82
CA LEU A 121 -17.29 -11.86 -7.03
C LEU A 121 -18.61 -12.36 -7.61
N GLY A 122 -19.49 -11.47 -8.08
CA GLY A 122 -20.73 -11.85 -8.76
C GLY A 122 -20.48 -12.73 -9.98
N ARG A 123 -19.50 -12.38 -10.83
CA ARG A 123 -19.08 -13.22 -11.97
C ARG A 123 -18.56 -14.58 -11.50
N LEU A 124 -17.80 -14.61 -10.42
CA LEU A 124 -17.22 -15.84 -9.86
C LEU A 124 -18.31 -16.76 -9.27
N LEU A 125 -19.30 -16.19 -8.58
CA LEU A 125 -20.47 -16.90 -8.06
C LEU A 125 -21.33 -17.48 -9.18
N GLN A 126 -21.48 -16.78 -10.31
CA GLN A 126 -22.19 -17.30 -11.49
C GLN A 126 -21.42 -18.41 -12.21
N ALA A 127 -20.09 -18.35 -12.21
CA ALA A 127 -19.24 -19.34 -12.87
C ALA A 127 -19.02 -20.62 -12.04
N SER A 128 -19.32 -20.59 -10.74
CA SER A 128 -19.07 -21.68 -9.81
C SER A 128 -20.39 -22.32 -9.34
N PRO A 129 -20.44 -23.65 -9.08
CA PRO A 129 -21.62 -24.26 -8.48
C PRO A 129 -21.97 -23.62 -7.13
N ALA A 130 -23.26 -23.40 -6.88
CA ALA A 130 -23.75 -22.76 -5.65
C ALA A 130 -23.27 -23.48 -4.38
N GLU A 131 -23.29 -24.82 -4.40
CA GLU A 131 -22.83 -25.68 -3.31
C GLU A 131 -21.37 -25.44 -2.89
N ARG A 132 -20.52 -24.94 -3.81
CA ARG A 132 -19.10 -24.71 -3.53
C ARG A 132 -18.80 -23.30 -3.02
N LEU A 133 -19.64 -22.33 -3.36
CA LEU A 133 -19.36 -20.93 -3.06
C LEU A 133 -20.60 -20.10 -2.78
N GLY A 134 -21.63 -20.19 -3.63
CA GLY A 134 -22.86 -19.43 -3.53
C GLY A 134 -23.54 -19.53 -2.16
N ASP A 135 -23.65 -20.74 -1.63
CA ASP A 135 -24.39 -21.03 -0.39
C ASP A 135 -23.79 -20.32 0.84
N ARG A 136 -22.53 -19.90 0.75
CA ARG A 136 -21.80 -19.24 1.85
C ARG A 136 -22.15 -17.76 1.97
N PHE A 137 -22.64 -17.15 0.89
CA PHE A 137 -22.83 -15.69 0.77
C PHE A 137 -24.30 -15.29 0.63
N GLY A 138 -25.26 -16.16 0.96
CA GLY A 138 -26.69 -15.82 0.90
C GLY A 138 -27.15 -15.36 -0.49
N LYS A 139 -28.25 -14.61 -0.56
CA LYS A 139 -28.82 -14.13 -1.83
C LYS A 139 -28.16 -12.81 -2.26
N PRO A 140 -27.50 -12.74 -3.43
CA PRO A 140 -27.00 -11.49 -3.98
C PRO A 140 -28.16 -10.55 -4.33
N VAL A 141 -28.20 -9.35 -3.73
CA VAL A 141 -29.25 -8.34 -3.95
C VAL A 141 -28.73 -7.06 -4.62
N GLY A 142 -27.41 -6.92 -4.76
CA GLY A 142 -26.81 -5.77 -5.41
C GLY A 142 -25.32 -5.96 -5.68
N ALA A 143 -24.76 -5.02 -6.43
CA ALA A 143 -23.34 -4.96 -6.75
C ALA A 143 -22.68 -3.72 -6.14
N LEU A 144 -21.47 -3.88 -5.60
CA LEU A 144 -20.65 -2.78 -5.14
C LEU A 144 -20.15 -1.94 -6.32
N GLY A 145 -20.23 -0.62 -6.20
CA GLY A 145 -19.64 0.34 -7.12
C GLY A 145 -18.14 0.52 -6.91
N GLU A 146 -17.45 1.07 -7.91
CA GLU A 146 -15.98 1.24 -7.89
C GLU A 146 -15.44 2.06 -6.71
N ALA A 147 -16.26 2.95 -6.15
CA ALA A 147 -15.90 3.75 -4.98
C ALA A 147 -15.77 2.93 -3.69
N GLY A 148 -16.42 1.76 -3.61
CA GLY A 148 -16.38 0.86 -2.46
C GLY A 148 -15.32 -0.24 -2.57
N LEU A 149 -14.61 -0.29 -3.70
CA LEU A 149 -13.60 -1.30 -4.00
C LEU A 149 -12.18 -0.74 -3.89
N ARG A 150 -11.27 -1.56 -3.35
CA ARG A 150 -9.83 -1.28 -3.32
C ARG A 150 -9.25 -1.24 -4.74
N PHE A 151 -9.72 -2.16 -5.59
CA PHE A 151 -9.40 -2.29 -7.01
C PHE A 151 -10.55 -3.00 -7.76
N PRO A 152 -10.68 -2.86 -9.10
CA PRO A 152 -11.86 -3.32 -9.85
C PRO A 152 -12.15 -4.83 -9.74
N GLU A 153 -11.09 -5.65 -9.69
CA GLU A 153 -11.19 -7.12 -9.59
C GLU A 153 -11.21 -7.64 -8.15
N GLN A 154 -11.44 -6.76 -7.16
CA GLN A 154 -11.49 -7.17 -5.76
C GLN A 154 -12.68 -8.11 -5.52
N LEU A 155 -12.45 -9.23 -4.84
CA LEU A 155 -13.50 -10.11 -4.37
C LEU A 155 -13.91 -9.69 -2.96
N VAL A 156 -15.09 -9.10 -2.83
CA VAL A 156 -15.61 -8.65 -1.53
C VAL A 156 -17.13 -8.83 -1.47
N ALA A 157 -17.62 -9.23 -0.30
CA ALA A 157 -19.03 -9.41 0.00
C ALA A 157 -19.39 -8.65 1.27
N LEU A 158 -20.47 -7.86 1.22
CA LEU A 158 -21.13 -7.29 2.39
C LEU A 158 -22.39 -8.11 2.65
N THR A 159 -22.40 -8.88 3.74
CA THR A 159 -23.47 -9.84 4.08
C THR A 159 -24.26 -9.33 5.29
N GLY A 160 -25.59 -9.31 5.18
CA GLY A 160 -26.48 -8.97 6.28
C GLY A 160 -26.86 -10.19 7.11
N HIS A 161 -26.92 -10.02 8.43
CA HIS A 161 -27.32 -11.04 9.40
C HIS A 161 -28.37 -10.51 10.36
N THR A 162 -29.02 -11.42 11.08
CA THR A 162 -29.67 -11.08 12.33
C THR A 162 -28.63 -10.89 13.43
N PRO A 163 -28.91 -10.09 14.49
CA PRO A 163 -27.97 -9.91 15.59
C PRO A 163 -27.50 -11.22 16.24
N ASP A 164 -28.40 -12.21 16.33
CA ASP A 164 -28.12 -13.52 16.93
C ASP A 164 -27.29 -14.44 16.03
N ALA A 165 -27.28 -14.20 14.71
CA ALA A 165 -26.52 -14.97 13.73
C ALA A 165 -25.12 -14.39 13.45
N MET A 166 -24.76 -13.28 14.11
CA MET A 166 -23.45 -12.67 13.92
C MET A 166 -22.32 -13.56 14.44
N PRO A 167 -21.12 -13.47 13.85
CA PRO A 167 -19.93 -14.12 14.39
C PRO A 167 -19.67 -13.72 15.85
N GLN A 168 -19.17 -14.65 16.67
CA GLN A 168 -18.94 -14.42 18.12
C GLN A 168 -18.04 -13.22 18.44
N ARG A 169 -17.25 -12.72 17.48
CA ARG A 169 -16.36 -11.57 17.60
C ARG A 169 -16.87 -10.36 16.82
N ALA A 170 -18.18 -10.15 16.79
CA ALA A 170 -18.75 -8.95 16.19
C ALA A 170 -18.51 -7.73 17.08
N ASP A 171 -17.91 -6.69 16.51
CA ASP A 171 -17.72 -5.41 17.15
C ASP A 171 -19.02 -4.62 17.16
N LYS A 172 -19.31 -4.00 18.30
CA LYS A 172 -20.40 -3.02 18.43
C LYS A 172 -19.88 -1.66 17.98
N VAL A 173 -20.48 -1.09 16.94
CA VAL A 173 -20.05 0.17 16.35
C VAL A 173 -21.24 1.10 16.06
N ALA A 174 -20.97 2.41 16.00
CA ALA A 174 -21.97 3.40 15.63
C ALA A 174 -22.30 3.39 14.12
N GLY A 175 -21.42 2.83 13.30
CA GLY A 175 -21.56 2.73 11.84
C GLY A 175 -20.33 2.08 11.21
N PHE A 176 -20.24 2.11 9.88
CA PHE A 176 -19.08 1.57 9.17
C PHE A 176 -17.78 2.30 9.55
N PRO A 177 -16.64 1.58 9.59
CA PRO A 177 -15.34 2.21 9.79
C PRO A 177 -15.13 3.35 8.79
N SER A 178 -14.78 4.52 9.30
CA SER A 178 -14.59 5.75 8.53
C SER A 178 -13.42 6.55 9.11
N GLY A 179 -12.86 7.47 8.32
CA GLY A 179 -11.71 8.28 8.72
C GLY A 179 -10.66 8.40 7.62
N LYS A 180 -9.41 8.65 8.01
CA LYS A 180 -8.27 8.67 7.08
C LYS A 180 -7.56 7.33 7.12
N ALA A 181 -7.34 6.75 5.95
CA ALA A 181 -6.55 5.54 5.83
C ALA A 181 -5.12 5.84 6.25
N SER A 182 -4.63 5.04 7.18
CA SER A 182 -3.20 4.99 7.47
C SER A 182 -2.51 4.21 6.36
N ALA A 183 -1.24 4.54 6.11
CA ALA A 183 -0.40 3.67 5.30
C ALA A 183 -0.33 2.29 5.99
N ASP A 184 -0.21 1.24 5.18
CA ASP A 184 -0.01 -0.12 5.70
C ASP A 184 1.22 -0.13 6.62
N ALA A 185 1.00 -0.46 7.89
CA ALA A 185 2.03 -0.41 8.92
C ALA A 185 3.19 -1.36 8.60
N LEU A 186 2.91 -2.53 8.01
CA LEU A 186 3.93 -3.50 7.64
C LEU A 186 4.75 -3.01 6.44
N LEU A 187 4.09 -2.46 5.42
CA LEU A 187 4.80 -1.86 4.28
C LEU A 187 5.62 -0.64 4.70
N THR A 188 5.10 0.17 5.62
CA THR A 188 5.82 1.31 6.20
C THR A 188 7.07 0.83 6.93
N LEU A 189 6.93 -0.19 7.79
CA LEU A 189 8.06 -0.82 8.50
C LEU A 189 9.10 -1.38 7.53
N LEU A 190 8.67 -2.18 6.55
CA LEU A 190 9.56 -2.80 5.55
C LEU A 190 10.27 -1.76 4.69
N SER A 191 9.58 -0.66 4.33
CA SER A 191 10.17 0.46 3.62
C SER A 191 11.30 1.11 4.44
N TRP A 192 11.05 1.42 5.71
CA TRP A 192 12.08 1.96 6.61
C TRP A 192 13.27 1.03 6.80
N VAL A 193 13.02 -0.27 7.01
CA VAL A 193 14.07 -1.28 7.10
C VAL A 193 14.89 -1.31 5.81
N GLY A 194 14.22 -1.33 4.65
CA GLY A 194 14.86 -1.28 3.34
C GLY A 194 15.74 -0.04 3.17
N ILE A 195 15.24 1.15 3.56
CA ILE A 195 16.00 2.40 3.50
C ILE A 195 17.26 2.31 4.37
N ILE A 196 17.14 1.85 5.61
CA ILE A 196 18.28 1.72 6.55
C ILE A 196 19.32 0.74 6.01
N VAL A 197 18.87 -0.43 5.52
CA VAL A 197 19.74 -1.46 4.95
C VAL A 197 20.46 -0.94 3.70
N LEU A 198 19.81 -0.10 2.87
CA LEU A 198 20.43 0.48 1.68
C LEU A 198 21.38 1.64 2.00
N LEU A 199 21.17 2.32 3.13
CA LEU A 199 21.93 3.50 3.53
C LEU A 199 23.40 3.17 3.76
N VAL A 200 23.68 2.10 4.51
CA VAL A 200 25.07 1.72 4.87
C VAL A 200 25.93 1.39 3.63
N PRO A 201 25.54 0.48 2.71
CA PRO A 201 26.30 0.19 1.51
C PRO A 201 26.48 1.42 0.60
N SER A 202 25.45 2.26 0.49
CA SER A 202 25.52 3.46 -0.33
C SER A 202 26.54 4.47 0.21
N LEU A 203 26.59 4.70 1.53
CA LEU A 203 27.59 5.55 2.16
C LEU A 203 29.00 4.99 1.98
N VAL A 204 29.17 3.68 2.10
CA VAL A 204 30.47 3.01 1.88
C VAL A 204 30.93 3.19 0.43
N LEU A 205 30.04 3.03 -0.55
CA LEU A 205 30.34 3.24 -1.96
C LEU A 205 30.73 4.70 -2.25
N VAL A 206 29.97 5.67 -1.69
CA VAL A 206 30.26 7.09 -1.84
C VAL A 206 31.61 7.44 -1.19
N ALA A 207 31.88 6.95 0.01
CA ALA A 207 33.15 7.17 0.70
C ALA A 207 34.34 6.57 -0.07
N SER A 208 34.17 5.35 -0.59
CA SER A 208 35.20 4.66 -1.39
C SER A 208 35.47 5.41 -2.70
N SER A 209 34.42 5.86 -3.37
CA SER A 209 34.49 6.70 -4.57
C SER A 209 35.20 8.04 -4.32
N ALA A 210 34.85 8.72 -3.21
CA ALA A 210 35.47 9.97 -2.81
C ALA A 210 36.97 9.79 -2.51
N ARG A 211 37.35 8.74 -1.77
CA ARG A 211 38.76 8.41 -1.50
C ARG A 211 39.55 8.15 -2.77
N LEU A 212 39.00 7.38 -3.71
CA LEU A 212 39.64 7.12 -5.01
C LEU A 212 39.84 8.40 -5.83
N THR A 213 38.88 9.33 -5.75
CA THR A 213 38.96 10.61 -6.45
C THR A 213 40.02 11.52 -5.82
N ALA A 214 40.10 11.59 -4.49
CA ALA A 214 41.10 12.35 -3.76
C ALA A 214 42.54 11.84 -4.05
N ALA A 215 42.76 10.53 -3.97
CA ALA A 215 44.06 9.92 -4.22
C ALA A 215 44.57 10.18 -5.65
N ARG A 216 43.68 10.23 -6.66
CA ARG A 216 44.05 10.58 -8.04
C ARG A 216 44.45 12.05 -8.17
N ARG A 217 43.79 12.95 -7.44
CA ARG A 217 44.09 14.39 -7.45
C ARG A 217 45.47 14.66 -6.84
N GLU A 218 45.78 14.03 -5.72
CA GLU A 218 47.09 14.13 -5.07
C GLU A 218 48.22 13.63 -5.97
N ARG A 219 48.05 12.45 -6.62
CA ARG A 219 49.04 11.92 -7.56
C ARG A 219 49.28 12.85 -8.75
N ARG A 220 48.24 13.48 -9.29
CA ARG A 220 48.40 14.47 -10.38
C ARG A 220 49.17 15.70 -9.92
N LEU A 221 48.89 16.23 -8.72
CA LEU A 221 49.61 17.39 -8.18
C LEU A 221 51.06 17.07 -7.86
N ALA A 222 51.34 15.89 -7.32
CA ALA A 222 52.71 15.43 -7.07
C ALA A 222 53.50 15.27 -8.38
N ALA A 223 52.89 14.70 -9.42
CA ALA A 223 53.51 14.58 -10.74
C ALA A 223 53.82 15.95 -11.38
N ILE A 224 52.93 16.94 -11.21
CA ILE A 224 53.15 18.31 -11.70
C ILE A 224 54.30 18.99 -10.96
N ARG A 225 54.39 18.83 -9.63
CA ARG A 225 55.52 19.33 -8.82
C ARG A 225 56.85 18.70 -9.24
N LEU A 226 56.86 17.40 -9.51
CA LEU A 226 58.04 16.68 -10.02
C LEU A 226 58.47 17.15 -11.42
N ALA A 227 57.53 17.62 -12.25
CA ALA A 227 57.81 18.18 -13.57
C ALA A 227 58.32 19.63 -13.52
N GLY A 228 58.60 20.18 -12.33
CA GLY A 228 59.22 21.50 -12.15
C GLY A 228 58.24 22.67 -12.02
N ALA A 229 56.92 22.41 -11.94
CA ALA A 229 55.95 23.43 -11.58
C ALA A 229 55.89 23.55 -10.05
N THR A 230 56.71 24.44 -9.48
CA THR A 230 56.59 24.91 -8.09
C THR A 230 55.72 26.14 -8.01
#